data_AF-A0A5B7C835-F1
#
_entry.id   AF-A0A5B7C835-F1
#
_cell.length_a   1.000
_cell.length_b   1.000
_cell.length_c   1.000
_cell.angle_alpha   90.00
_cell.angle_beta   90.00
_cell.angle_gamma   90.00
#
_symmetry.space_group_name_H-M   'P 1'
#
loop_
_entity.id
_entity.type
_entity.pdbx_description
1 polymer ?
#
loop_
_entity_poly.entity_id
_entity_poly.type
_entity_poly.pdbx_seq_one_letter_code
_entity_poly.pdbx_strand_id
1 'polypeptide(L)'
;NIVHLEELNVYDCEKMQEIIATEETLDEIMFPRLKFMELNNLPNLKSFWSCGSEEEEEEERVQDLHPFRPQTLFNDKVAFPCLEKLCIKGMNNLKEIGHNKLSTNYFCKLRELTVDSCDKLLTFGTSRLFGNLQQLQVESCGSLEEVFKDEESRVEEGIIARDK
;
A
#
# COMPACT_ATOMS: atom_id res chain seq x y z
N ASN A 1 1.50 -9.95 21.14
CA ASN A 1 1.88 -10.88 20.05
C ASN A 1 0.93 -10.64 18.88
N ILE A 2 1.40 -9.95 17.83
CA ILE A 2 0.57 -9.49 16.69
C ILE A 2 0.12 -10.63 15.76
N VAL A 3 0.75 -11.80 15.84
CA VAL A 3 0.44 -12.95 14.95
C VAL A 3 -0.94 -13.57 15.18
N HIS A 4 -1.61 -13.19 16.29
CA HIS A 4 -2.97 -13.62 16.61
C HIS A 4 -4.03 -12.56 16.36
N LEU A 5 -3.64 -11.37 15.87
CA LEU A 5 -4.56 -10.27 15.62
C LEU A 5 -5.50 -10.64 14.47
N GLU A 6 -6.81 -10.56 14.71
CA GLU A 6 -7.85 -10.81 13.69
C GLU A 6 -8.52 -9.54 13.20
N GLU A 7 -8.53 -8.49 14.02
CA GLU A 7 -9.12 -7.19 13.69
C GLU A 7 -8.17 -6.06 14.12
N LEU A 8 -7.94 -5.10 13.23
CA LEU A 8 -7.13 -3.92 13.49
C LEU A 8 -7.94 -2.68 13.13
N ASN A 9 -8.32 -1.90 14.12
CA ASN A 9 -9.08 -0.69 13.91
C ASN A 9 -8.37 0.50 14.58
N VAL A 10 -8.08 1.54 13.81
CA VAL A 10 -7.38 2.75 14.27
C VAL A 10 -8.19 3.97 13.84
N TYR A 11 -8.59 4.78 14.83
CA TYR A 11 -9.47 5.92 14.65
C TYR A 11 -8.86 7.18 15.26
N ASP A 12 -8.98 8.31 14.56
CA ASP A 12 -8.77 9.66 15.12
C ASP A 12 -7.39 9.87 15.78
N CYS A 13 -6.35 9.20 15.28
CA CYS A 13 -4.99 9.30 15.81
C CYS A 13 -4.18 10.37 15.06
N GLU A 14 -4.41 11.64 15.39
CA GLU A 14 -3.81 12.78 14.68
C GLU A 14 -2.28 12.78 14.67
N LYS A 15 -1.63 12.27 15.70
CA LYS A 15 -0.15 12.29 15.81
C LYS A 15 0.53 11.03 15.25
N MET A 16 -0.25 10.02 14.89
CA MET A 16 0.31 8.73 14.46
C MET A 16 0.94 8.89 13.07
N GLN A 17 2.22 8.53 12.97
CA GLN A 17 2.97 8.54 11.70
C GLN A 17 3.09 7.13 11.12
N GLU A 18 3.23 6.12 11.97
CA GLU A 18 3.23 4.71 11.60
C GLU A 18 2.38 3.87 12.57
N ILE A 19 1.83 2.76 12.07
CA ILE A 19 1.10 1.80 12.91
C ILE A 19 2.07 0.84 13.60
N ILE A 20 3.10 0.40 12.86
CA ILE A 20 4.16 -0.45 13.36
C ILE A 20 5.50 0.27 13.12
N ALA A 21 6.26 0.50 14.19
CA ALA A 21 7.62 1.02 14.11
C ALA A 21 8.58 0.01 14.73
N THR A 22 9.64 -0.37 14.02
CA THR A 22 10.65 -1.32 14.50
C THR A 22 12.06 -0.75 14.37
N GLU A 23 12.90 -1.00 15.37
CA GLU A 23 14.32 -0.61 15.37
C GLU A 23 15.22 -1.63 14.65
N GLU A 24 14.74 -2.87 14.47
CA GLU A 24 15.45 -3.95 13.79
C GLU A 24 14.90 -4.16 12.37
N THR A 25 15.80 -4.44 11.43
CA THR A 25 15.44 -4.84 10.07
C THR A 25 14.85 -6.25 10.10
N LEU A 26 13.52 -6.34 10.10
CA LEU A 26 12.82 -7.60 9.85
C LEU A 26 12.76 -7.83 8.34
N ASP A 27 13.03 -9.06 7.90
CA ASP A 27 12.96 -9.42 6.48
C ASP A 27 11.53 -9.24 5.92
N GLU A 28 10.53 -9.59 6.74
CA GLU A 28 9.10 -9.48 6.42
C GLU A 28 8.25 -9.52 7.71
N ILE A 29 7.24 -8.65 7.81
CA ILE A 29 6.24 -8.65 8.89
C ILE A 29 4.94 -9.22 8.36
N MET A 30 4.42 -10.27 9.01
CA MET A 30 3.19 -10.91 8.59
C MET A 30 2.10 -10.82 9.65
N PHE A 31 0.88 -10.55 9.19
CA PHE A 31 -0.35 -10.63 9.97
C PHE A 31 -1.18 -11.83 9.51
N PRO A 32 -0.82 -13.07 9.91
CA PRO A 32 -1.34 -14.29 9.31
C PRO A 32 -2.83 -14.55 9.62
N ARG A 33 -3.43 -13.81 10.57
CA ARG A 33 -4.81 -14.00 11.00
C ARG A 33 -5.69 -12.77 10.85
N LEU A 34 -5.13 -11.63 10.42
CA LEU A 34 -5.89 -10.39 10.31
C LEU A 34 -6.91 -10.52 9.18
N LYS A 35 -8.19 -10.39 9.51
CA LYS A 35 -9.33 -10.49 8.58
C LYS A 35 -9.95 -9.14 8.28
N PHE A 36 -9.97 -8.25 9.27
CA PHE A 36 -10.60 -6.94 9.19
C PHE A 36 -9.60 -5.84 9.55
N MET A 37 -9.53 -4.81 8.71
CA MET A 37 -8.76 -3.61 8.99
C MET A 37 -9.58 -2.35 8.69
N GLU A 38 -9.65 -1.44 9.65
CA GLU A 38 -10.19 -0.09 9.45
C GLU A 38 -9.18 0.96 9.91
N LEU A 39 -8.84 1.86 8.98
CA LEU A 39 -8.00 3.03 9.22
C LEU A 39 -8.85 4.27 8.94
N ASN A 40 -9.14 5.04 9.98
CA ASN A 40 -10.06 6.17 9.89
C ASN A 40 -9.47 7.42 10.54
N ASN A 41 -9.46 8.52 9.79
CA ASN A 41 -9.03 9.83 10.23
C ASN A 41 -7.63 9.81 10.88
N LEU A 42 -6.65 9.37 10.09
CA LEU A 42 -5.23 9.32 10.47
C LEU A 42 -4.45 10.32 9.63
N PRO A 43 -4.62 11.64 9.87
CA PRO A 43 -4.13 12.66 8.96
C PRO A 43 -2.61 12.62 8.81
N ASN A 44 -1.83 12.22 9.82
CA ASN A 44 -0.37 12.22 9.72
C ASN A 44 0.24 10.83 9.46
N LEU A 45 -0.57 9.80 9.17
CA LEU A 45 -0.07 8.46 8.89
C LEU A 45 0.63 8.44 7.53
N LYS A 46 1.91 8.09 7.52
CA LYS A 46 2.75 8.04 6.31
C LYS A 46 2.79 6.64 5.71
N SER A 47 2.93 5.62 6.56
CA SER A 47 3.00 4.22 6.15
C SER A 47 2.42 3.31 7.24
N PHE A 48 2.05 2.09 6.86
CA PHE A 48 1.63 1.07 7.82
C PHE A 48 2.81 0.63 8.70
N TRP A 49 4.00 0.52 8.11
CA TRP A 49 5.23 0.11 8.79
C TRP A 49 6.43 0.97 8.36
N SER A 50 7.29 1.31 9.32
CA SER A 50 8.62 1.87 9.07
C SER A 50 9.71 1.12 9.86
N CYS A 51 10.91 1.08 9.28
CA CYS A 51 12.12 0.62 9.94
C CYS A 51 13.02 1.83 10.22
N GLY A 52 13.47 1.99 11.46
CA GLY A 52 14.28 3.14 11.89
C GLY A 52 15.68 3.24 11.25
N SER A 53 16.04 2.33 10.35
CA SER A 53 17.31 2.35 9.59
C SER A 53 17.22 3.11 8.27
N GLU A 54 16.03 3.51 7.83
CA GLU A 54 15.87 4.40 6.68
C GLU A 54 15.95 5.84 7.19
N GLU A 55 17.14 6.24 7.61
CA GLU A 55 17.46 7.65 7.87
C GLU A 55 17.14 8.48 6.62
N GLU A 56 16.57 9.64 6.88
CA GLU A 56 16.15 10.66 5.93
C GLU A 56 17.26 10.95 4.90
N GLU A 57 17.12 10.45 3.67
CA GLU A 57 17.77 11.12 2.54
C GLU A 57 16.98 12.41 2.27
N GLU A 58 17.34 13.46 3.03
CA GLU A 58 17.06 14.84 2.65
C GLU A 58 17.49 15.04 1.19
N GLU A 59 16.58 15.63 0.43
CA GLU A 59 16.72 15.95 -0.99
C GLU A 59 17.99 16.77 -1.26
N GLU A 60 19.10 16.12 -1.62
CA GLU A 60 20.15 16.78 -2.38
C GLU A 60 20.01 16.46 -3.87
N ARG A 61 19.78 17.52 -4.63
CA ARG A 61 19.54 17.58 -6.08
C ARG A 61 20.61 16.80 -6.86
N VAL A 62 20.29 15.61 -7.34
CA VAL A 62 20.98 15.03 -8.50
C VAL A 62 19.95 14.51 -9.48
N GLN A 63 19.94 15.14 -10.66
CA GLN A 63 19.11 14.78 -11.79
C GLN A 63 19.39 13.32 -12.22
N ASP A 64 18.31 12.57 -12.43
CA ASP A 64 18.18 11.44 -13.36
C ASP A 64 18.57 9.99 -13.00
N LEU A 65 18.92 9.60 -11.75
CA LEU A 65 19.22 8.17 -11.50
C LEU A 65 18.70 7.51 -10.22
N HIS A 66 17.98 8.19 -9.33
CA HIS A 66 17.28 7.48 -8.23
C HIS A 66 15.82 7.20 -8.58
N PRO A 67 15.37 5.92 -8.56
CA PRO A 67 13.97 5.63 -8.74
C PRO A 67 13.22 6.24 -7.55
N PHE A 68 12.43 7.26 -7.82
CA PHE A 68 11.42 7.81 -6.92
C PHE A 68 10.72 6.64 -6.24
N ARG A 69 10.92 6.43 -4.93
CA ARG A 69 10.18 5.41 -4.19
C ARG A 69 8.79 6.01 -3.92
N PRO A 70 7.72 5.52 -4.56
CA PRO A 70 6.39 6.01 -4.23
C PRO A 70 6.12 5.69 -2.75
N GLN A 71 5.89 6.72 -1.94
CA GLN A 71 5.41 6.55 -0.57
C GLN A 71 3.97 6.01 -0.65
N THR A 72 3.82 4.72 -0.41
CA THR A 72 2.52 4.04 -0.38
C THR A 72 2.21 3.61 1.05
N LEU A 73 0.92 3.47 1.37
CA LEU A 73 0.51 3.06 2.72
C LEU A 73 1.01 1.65 3.06
N PHE A 74 0.95 0.73 2.09
CA PHE A 74 1.43 -0.65 2.24
C PHE A 74 2.64 -0.90 1.33
N ASN A 75 3.78 -1.24 1.94
CA ASN A 75 5.04 -1.58 1.26
C ASN A 75 5.28 -3.09 1.21
N ASP A 76 6.31 -3.51 0.47
CA ASP A 76 6.75 -4.90 0.21
C ASP A 76 7.29 -5.68 1.39
N LYS A 77 7.34 -5.05 2.57
CA LYS A 77 7.84 -5.65 3.80
C LYS A 77 6.74 -6.11 4.74
N VAL A 78 5.46 -5.88 4.40
CA VAL A 78 4.33 -6.30 5.23
C VAL A 78 3.37 -7.17 4.42
N ALA A 79 2.86 -8.25 5.00
CA ALA A 79 1.90 -9.15 4.34
C ALA A 79 0.63 -9.39 5.17
N PHE A 80 -0.53 -9.40 4.48
CA PHE A 80 -1.86 -9.63 5.07
C PHE A 80 -2.59 -10.80 4.39
N PRO A 81 -2.08 -12.04 4.50
CA PRO A 81 -2.55 -13.19 3.71
C PRO A 81 -4.00 -13.59 3.99
N CYS A 82 -4.58 -13.14 5.10
CA CYS A 82 -5.95 -13.45 5.50
C CYS A 82 -6.91 -12.25 5.50
N LEU A 83 -6.47 -11.06 5.06
CA LEU A 83 -7.31 -9.87 5.10
C LEU A 83 -8.46 -10.02 4.10
N GLU A 84 -9.69 -9.93 4.59
CA GLU A 84 -10.91 -10.12 3.82
C GLU A 84 -11.59 -8.76 3.54
N LYS A 85 -11.46 -7.82 4.48
CA LYS A 85 -12.06 -6.49 4.38
C LYS A 85 -11.10 -5.40 4.84
N LEU A 86 -10.99 -4.36 4.01
CA LEU A 86 -10.21 -3.16 4.27
C LEU A 86 -11.08 -1.91 4.13
N CYS A 87 -11.05 -1.07 5.14
CA CYS A 87 -11.77 0.19 5.17
C CYS A 87 -10.79 1.34 5.44
N ILE A 88 -10.72 2.29 4.51
CA ILE A 88 -9.83 3.46 4.58
C ILE A 88 -10.71 4.70 4.50
N LYS A 89 -10.75 5.48 5.59
CA LYS A 89 -11.61 6.66 5.70
C LYS A 89 -10.86 7.89 6.16
N GLY A 90 -11.18 9.07 5.62
CA GLY A 90 -10.65 10.34 6.14
C GLY A 90 -9.13 10.49 6.03
N MET A 91 -8.48 9.77 5.11
CA MET A 91 -7.01 9.71 5.01
C MET A 91 -6.47 10.80 4.07
N ASN A 92 -6.57 12.06 4.51
CA ASN A 92 -6.32 13.23 3.67
C ASN A 92 -4.84 13.52 3.33
N ASN A 93 -3.90 12.67 3.72
CA ASN A 93 -2.51 12.73 3.24
C ASN A 93 -2.12 11.52 2.38
N LEU A 94 -3.01 10.55 2.22
CA LEU A 94 -2.80 9.36 1.42
C LEU A 94 -2.88 9.71 -0.07
N LYS A 95 -1.82 9.40 -0.83
CA LYS A 95 -1.78 9.57 -2.29
C LYS A 95 -2.04 8.28 -3.06
N GLU A 96 -1.57 7.16 -2.50
CA GLU A 96 -1.68 5.82 -3.11
C GLU A 96 -1.75 4.74 -2.01
N ILE A 97 -2.66 3.77 -2.16
CA ILE A 97 -2.86 2.70 -1.16
C ILE A 97 -1.68 1.71 -1.17
N GLY A 98 -1.30 1.20 -2.34
CA GLY A 98 -0.19 0.25 -2.44
C GLY A 98 0.33 0.12 -3.87
N HIS A 99 1.61 -0.17 -4.02
CA HIS A 99 2.24 -0.44 -5.32
C HIS A 99 2.96 -1.79 -5.27
N ASN A 100 2.77 -2.66 -6.28
CA ASN A 100 3.48 -3.93 -6.36
C ASN A 100 4.56 -3.88 -7.43
N LYS A 101 5.83 -3.78 -7.02
CA LYS A 101 6.94 -3.90 -7.97
C LYS A 101 7.20 -5.34 -8.38
N LEU A 102 7.25 -6.31 -7.47
CA LEU A 102 7.92 -7.60 -7.73
C LEU A 102 7.50 -8.78 -6.83
N SER A 103 6.22 -9.19 -6.80
CA SER A 103 5.79 -10.59 -6.48
C SER A 103 5.14 -10.91 -5.13
N THR A 104 4.71 -9.95 -4.32
CA THR A 104 3.96 -10.24 -3.08
C THR A 104 2.48 -9.91 -3.25
N ASN A 105 1.60 -10.92 -3.14
CA ASN A 105 0.15 -10.70 -3.08
C ASN A 105 -0.21 -10.31 -1.64
N TYR A 106 -0.10 -9.02 -1.31
CA TYR A 106 -0.39 -8.46 0.02
C TYR A 106 -1.78 -8.83 0.54
N PHE A 107 -2.75 -8.89 -0.38
CA PHE A 107 -4.17 -8.98 -0.12
C PHE A 107 -4.80 -10.21 -0.77
N CYS A 108 -4.19 -11.39 -0.58
CA CYS A 108 -4.62 -12.67 -1.16
C CYS A 108 -6.10 -13.01 -0.97
N LYS A 109 -6.76 -12.50 0.09
CA LYS A 109 -8.16 -12.82 0.40
C LYS A 109 -9.07 -11.59 0.41
N LEU A 110 -8.57 -10.42 0.03
CA LEU A 110 -9.33 -9.19 0.15
C LEU A 110 -10.50 -9.21 -0.84
N ARG A 111 -11.71 -9.15 -0.31
CA ARG A 111 -12.97 -9.20 -1.05
C ARG A 111 -13.73 -7.89 -0.98
N GLU A 112 -13.59 -7.15 0.11
CA GLU A 112 -14.29 -5.89 0.35
C GLU A 112 -13.29 -4.75 0.58
N LEU A 113 -13.38 -3.71 -0.25
CA LEU A 113 -12.62 -2.47 -0.09
C LEU A 113 -13.58 -1.29 -0.05
N THR A 114 -13.50 -0.53 1.04
CA THR A 114 -14.23 0.74 1.19
C THR A 114 -13.23 1.86 1.34
N VAL A 115 -13.35 2.88 0.49
CA VAL A 115 -12.56 4.11 0.56
C VAL A 115 -13.50 5.30 0.60
N ASP A 116 -13.45 6.08 1.67
CA ASP A 116 -14.38 7.20 1.88
C ASP A 116 -13.63 8.45 2.37
N SER A 117 -13.96 9.61 1.82
CA SER A 117 -13.47 10.90 2.33
C SER A 117 -11.94 11.01 2.30
N CYS A 118 -11.31 10.51 1.23
CA CYS A 118 -9.86 10.50 1.02
C CYS A 118 -9.47 11.48 -0.10
N ASP A 119 -9.53 12.78 0.17
CA ASP A 119 -9.53 13.81 -0.88
C ASP A 119 -8.21 13.98 -1.63
N LYS A 120 -7.07 13.53 -1.08
CA LYS A 120 -5.76 13.58 -1.76
C LYS A 120 -5.36 12.26 -2.44
N LEU A 121 -6.23 11.24 -2.35
CA LEU A 121 -5.97 9.95 -2.97
C LEU A 121 -6.07 10.09 -4.49
N LEU A 122 -4.98 9.78 -5.19
CA LEU A 122 -4.91 9.88 -6.64
C LEU A 122 -5.25 8.56 -7.34
N THR A 123 -4.88 7.44 -6.69
CA THR A 123 -5.09 6.08 -7.19
C THR A 123 -5.02 5.06 -6.05
N PHE A 124 -5.56 3.86 -6.24
CA PHE A 124 -5.34 2.75 -5.30
C PHE A 124 -4.01 2.04 -5.58
N GLY A 125 -3.43 2.28 -6.76
CA GLY A 125 -2.21 1.66 -7.24
C GLY A 125 -2.49 0.46 -8.14
N THR A 126 -1.60 -0.54 -8.15
CA THR A 126 -1.63 -1.61 -9.17
C THR A 126 -2.85 -2.54 -8.99
N SER A 127 -3.61 -2.76 -10.07
CA SER A 127 -4.80 -3.64 -10.10
C SER A 127 -4.52 -5.05 -9.52
N ARG A 128 -3.33 -5.60 -9.78
CA ARG A 128 -2.86 -6.91 -9.29
C ARG A 128 -2.94 -7.08 -7.78
N LEU A 129 -2.81 -6.01 -7.01
CA LEU A 129 -2.94 -6.04 -5.55
C LEU A 129 -4.34 -6.45 -5.09
N PHE A 130 -5.36 -6.10 -5.89
CA PHE A 130 -6.77 -6.23 -5.56
C PHE A 130 -7.45 -7.33 -6.40
N GLY A 131 -6.68 -8.31 -6.90
CA GLY A 131 -7.18 -9.32 -7.85
C GLY A 131 -8.33 -10.21 -7.36
N ASN A 132 -8.58 -10.28 -6.04
CA ASN A 132 -9.69 -11.05 -5.45
C ASN A 132 -10.88 -10.19 -5.02
N LEU A 133 -10.86 -8.88 -5.33
CA LEU A 133 -11.86 -7.93 -4.87
C LEU A 133 -13.21 -8.23 -5.51
N GLN A 134 -14.25 -8.30 -4.68
CA GLN A 134 -15.63 -8.62 -5.09
C GLN A 134 -16.56 -7.42 -4.87
N GLN A 135 -16.25 -6.57 -3.91
CA GLN A 135 -17.01 -5.38 -3.57
C GLN A 135 -16.05 -4.21 -3.40
N LEU A 136 -16.34 -3.13 -4.13
CA LEU A 136 -15.61 -1.87 -4.06
C LEU A 136 -16.61 -0.75 -3.83
N GLN A 137 -16.43 0.00 -2.75
CA GLN A 137 -17.16 1.24 -2.48
C GLN A 137 -16.17 2.41 -2.40
N VAL A 138 -16.43 3.44 -3.20
CA VAL A 138 -15.68 4.69 -3.17
C VAL A 138 -16.64 5.85 -3.04
N GLU A 139 -16.41 6.69 -2.03
CA GLU A 139 -17.28 7.84 -1.72
C GLU A 139 -16.44 9.05 -1.34
N SER A 140 -16.83 10.24 -1.77
CA SER A 140 -16.21 11.50 -1.35
C SER A 140 -14.67 11.56 -1.49
N CYS A 141 -14.10 11.09 -2.62
CA CYS A 141 -12.66 11.16 -2.89
C CYS A 141 -12.38 12.17 -4.02
N GLY A 142 -12.23 13.46 -3.68
CA GLY A 142 -12.25 14.55 -4.67
C GLY A 142 -11.12 14.56 -5.71
N SER A 143 -9.93 14.02 -5.40
CA SER A 143 -8.77 13.99 -6.31
C SER A 143 -8.54 12.63 -6.98
N LEU A 144 -9.44 11.66 -6.80
CA LEU A 144 -9.27 10.32 -7.37
C LEU A 144 -9.58 10.37 -8.88
N GLU A 145 -8.55 10.28 -9.70
CA GLU A 145 -8.67 10.30 -11.18
C GLU A 145 -8.84 8.90 -11.76
N GLU A 146 -8.16 7.91 -11.17
CA GLU A 146 -8.19 6.51 -11.59
C GLU A 146 -8.23 5.60 -10.35
N VAL A 147 -8.99 4.50 -10.41
CA VAL A 147 -9.02 3.56 -9.28
C VAL A 147 -7.78 2.68 -9.29
N PHE A 148 -7.46 2.05 -10.42
CA PHE A 148 -6.32 1.12 -10.52
C PHE A 148 -5.43 1.50 -11.70
N LYS A 149 -4.12 1.36 -11.51
CA LYS A 149 -3.09 1.43 -12.54
C LYS A 149 -2.90 0.05 -13.17
N ASP A 150 -2.98 -0.05 -14.48
CA ASP A 150 -2.47 -1.19 -15.23
C ASP A 150 -1.07 -0.87 -15.74
N GLU A 151 -0.07 -1.56 -15.20
CA GLU A 151 1.27 -1.50 -15.79
C GLU A 151 1.31 -2.47 -16.98
N GLU A 152 1.40 -1.92 -18.19
CA GLU A 152 1.77 -2.66 -19.39
C GLU A 152 3.03 -3.48 -19.07
N SER A 153 2.90 -4.81 -19.15
CA SER A 153 4.08 -5.66 -19.15
C SER A 153 4.98 -5.20 -20.30
N ARG A 154 6.21 -4.79 -19.99
CA ARG A 154 7.28 -4.79 -21.00
C ARG A 154 7.37 -6.23 -21.50
N VAL A 155 6.71 -6.52 -22.62
CA VAL A 155 6.98 -7.73 -23.37
C VAL A 155 8.45 -7.60 -23.74
N GLU A 156 9.32 -8.41 -23.12
CA GLU A 156 10.65 -8.62 -23.66
C GLU A 156 10.43 -9.21 -25.05
N GLU A 157 10.49 -8.36 -26.08
CA GLU A 157 10.56 -8.81 -27.46
C GLU A 157 11.79 -9.71 -27.56
N GLY A 158 11.53 -11.02 -27.59
CA GLY A 158 12.55 -12.03 -27.78
C GLY A 158 13.36 -11.69 -29.01
N ILE A 159 14.68 -11.59 -28.83
CA ILE A 159 15.67 -11.46 -29.88
C ILE A 159 15.44 -12.59 -30.89
N ILE A 160 14.86 -12.28 -32.05
CA ILE A 160 14.90 -13.17 -33.19
C ILE A 160 16.32 -13.08 -33.75
N ALA A 161 17.20 -13.95 -33.28
CA ALA A 161 18.43 -14.25 -33.99
C ALA A 161 18.04 -14.90 -35.32
N ARG A 162 18.18 -14.14 -36.41
CA ARG A 162 18.19 -14.69 -37.77
C ARG A 162 19.56 -15.31 -38.00
N ASP A 163 19.66 -16.62 -37.84
CA ASP A 163 20.78 -17.36 -38.41
C ASP A 163 20.67 -17.34 -39.95
N LYS A 164 21.77 -16.98 -40.60
CA LYS A 164 22.00 -17.10 -42.05
C LYS A 164 22.73 -18.40 -42.34
#